data_AF-A0A9E3DFB2-F1
#
_entry.id   AF-A0A9E3DFB2-F1
#
_cell.length_a   1.000
_cell.length_b   1.000
_cell.length_c   1.000
_cell.angle_alpha   90.00
_cell.angle_beta   90.00
_cell.angle_gamma   90.00
#
_symmetry.space_group_name_H-M   'P 1'
#
loop_
_entity.id
_entity.type
_entity.pdbx_description
1 polymer ?
#
loop_
_entity_poly.entity_id
_entity_poly.type
_entity_poly.pdbx_seq_one_letter_code
_entity_poly.pdbx_strand_id
1 'polypeptide(L)'
;MNRIAGAALVLVCTVVSLRAADLTGKYLAVQELPNGEKRETTFAFIADGSNLSGYVSNAQGDLPIVEGKIDGDQFSFSVVREQGIEERKIPYQGRVTGD
;
A
#
# COMPACT_ATOMS: atom_id res chain seq x y z
N MET A 1 17.95 10.97 53.31
CA MET A 1 16.51 10.65 53.21
C MET A 1 15.92 11.54 52.12
N ASN A 2 15.36 11.11 50.99
CA ASN A 2 15.07 9.79 50.44
C ASN A 2 14.74 10.02 48.93
N ARG A 3 15.49 9.34 48.03
CA ARG A 3 15.04 8.64 46.79
C ARG A 3 14.43 9.50 45.65
N ILE A 4 14.61 9.27 44.36
CA ILE A 4 14.78 8.04 43.57
C ILE A 4 15.31 8.44 42.17
N ALA A 5 16.23 7.64 41.61
CA ALA A 5 16.67 7.70 40.22
C ALA A 5 15.54 7.26 39.25
N GLY A 6 15.54 7.73 38.00
CA GLY A 6 14.52 7.35 37.01
C GLY A 6 14.90 7.63 35.55
N ALA A 7 15.64 6.69 34.97
CA ALA A 7 15.68 6.24 33.57
C ALA A 7 15.70 7.27 32.41
N ALA A 8 16.82 7.25 31.68
CA ALA A 8 16.96 7.78 30.33
C ALA A 8 16.00 7.07 29.35
N LEU A 9 15.16 7.85 28.66
CA LEU A 9 14.37 7.37 27.52
C LEU A 9 15.26 7.38 26.28
N VAL A 10 16.01 6.30 26.07
CA VAL A 10 16.64 6.02 24.77
C VAL A 10 15.53 5.58 23.83
N LEU A 11 15.09 6.48 22.96
CA LEU A 11 14.23 6.15 21.82
C LEU A 11 15.09 5.39 20.80
N VAL A 12 15.18 4.08 20.97
CA VAL A 12 15.72 3.19 19.94
C VAL A 12 14.69 3.13 18.82
N CYS A 13 14.84 3.95 17.79
CA CYS A 13 14.18 3.71 16.51
C CYS A 13 14.86 2.52 15.83
N THR A 14 14.45 1.31 16.20
CA THR A 14 14.68 0.14 15.36
C THR A 14 13.89 0.36 14.08
N VAL A 15 14.59 0.75 13.01
CA VAL A 15 14.04 0.71 11.67
C VAL A 15 13.96 -0.77 11.30
N VAL A 16 12.84 -1.40 11.63
CA VAL A 16 12.55 -2.75 11.13
C VAL A 16 12.34 -2.58 9.64
N SER A 17 13.31 -3.05 8.85
CA SER A 17 13.10 -3.20 7.41
C SER A 17 11.97 -4.20 7.21
N LEU A 18 10.75 -3.71 7.00
CA LEU A 18 9.61 -4.54 6.59
C LEU A 18 10.04 -5.35 5.38
N ARG A 19 9.79 -6.66 5.41
CA ARG A 19 10.16 -7.52 4.29
C ARG A 19 9.06 -7.41 3.25
N ALA A 20 9.41 -7.49 1.97
CA ALA A 20 8.45 -7.52 0.87
C ALA A 20 7.29 -8.51 1.09
N ALA A 21 7.50 -9.58 1.87
CA ALA A 21 6.48 -10.52 2.28
C ALA A 21 5.26 -9.88 2.99
N ASP A 22 5.44 -8.78 3.72
CA ASP A 22 4.38 -8.11 4.49
C ASP A 22 3.34 -7.40 3.60
N LEU A 23 3.67 -7.11 2.34
CA LEU A 23 2.74 -6.46 1.40
C LEU A 23 1.79 -7.45 0.70
N THR A 24 2.06 -8.75 0.77
CA THR A 24 1.19 -9.74 0.10
C THR A 24 -0.12 -9.89 0.86
N GLY A 25 -1.24 -9.60 0.19
CA GLY A 25 -2.54 -9.65 0.84
C GLY A 25 -3.67 -9.09 0.00
N LYS A 26 -4.88 -9.09 0.58
CA LYS A 26 -6.06 -8.41 0.02
C LYS A 26 -6.45 -7.27 0.95
N TYR A 27 -6.44 -6.05 0.43
CA TYR A 27 -6.73 -4.83 1.17
C TYR A 27 -7.98 -4.16 0.61
N LEU A 28 -8.94 -3.84 1.48
CA LEU A 28 -10.14 -3.10 1.11
C LEU A 28 -9.92 -1.62 1.46
N ALA A 29 -9.90 -0.76 0.46
CA ALA A 29 -9.99 0.68 0.64
C ALA A 29 -11.44 1.13 0.49
N VAL A 30 -11.92 1.87 1.49
CA VAL A 30 -13.24 2.50 1.46
C VAL A 30 -13.02 4.00 1.42
N GLN A 31 -13.45 4.63 0.34
CA GLN A 31 -13.41 6.08 0.15
C GLN A 31 -14.82 6.64 0.28
N GLU A 32 -15.03 7.55 1.23
CA GLU A 32 -16.26 8.34 1.30
C GLU A 32 -16.15 9.56 0.40
N LEU A 33 -17.12 9.73 -0.48
CA LEU A 33 -17.22 10.85 -1.40
C LEU A 33 -17.95 12.03 -0.74
N PRO A 34 -17.79 13.26 -1.26
CA PRO A 34 -18.47 14.44 -0.72
C PRO A 34 -20.02 14.35 -0.68
N ASN A 35 -20.62 13.47 -1.49
CA ASN A 35 -22.05 13.21 -1.52
C ASN A 35 -22.50 12.16 -0.48
N GLY A 36 -21.59 11.64 0.35
CA GLY A 36 -21.86 10.59 1.33
C GLY A 36 -21.85 9.16 0.77
N GLU A 37 -21.59 9.00 -0.53
CA GLU A 37 -21.47 7.69 -1.16
C GLU A 37 -20.12 7.05 -0.81
N LYS A 38 -20.12 5.74 -0.53
CA LYS A 38 -18.90 4.97 -0.27
C LYS A 38 -18.47 4.26 -1.55
N ARG A 39 -17.22 4.47 -1.95
CA ARG A 39 -16.53 3.72 -3.00
C ARG A 39 -15.58 2.72 -2.39
N GLU A 40 -15.79 1.46 -2.71
CA GLU A 40 -14.92 0.37 -2.31
C GLU A 40 -13.95 0.03 -3.44
N THR A 41 -12.70 -0.23 -3.08
CA THR A 41 -11.66 -0.71 -3.99
C THR A 41 -10.85 -1.77 -3.29
N THR A 42 -10.79 -2.97 -3.87
CA THR A 42 -9.97 -4.07 -3.37
C THR A 42 -8.63 -4.09 -4.09
N PHE A 43 -7.55 -4.10 -3.33
CA PHE A 43 -6.19 -4.30 -3.82
C PHE A 43 -5.75 -5.71 -3.46
N ALA A 44 -5.52 -6.56 -4.45
CA ALA A 44 -4.91 -7.87 -4.26
C ALA A 44 -3.44 -7.77 -4.67
N PHE A 45 -2.55 -7.74 -3.68
CA PHE A 45 -1.12 -7.59 -3.86
C PHE A 45 -0.40 -8.91 -3.67
N ILE A 46 0.53 -9.19 -4.58
CA ILE A 46 1.46 -10.31 -4.50
C ILE A 46 2.87 -9.71 -4.64
N ALA A 47 3.62 -9.78 -3.55
CA ALA A 47 4.99 -9.29 -3.49
C ALA A 47 5.98 -10.46 -3.69
N ASP A 48 6.88 -10.30 -4.65
CA ASP A 48 7.97 -11.24 -4.93
C ASP A 48 9.29 -10.47 -5.03
N GLY A 49 10.01 -10.42 -3.91
CA GLY A 49 11.22 -9.61 -3.77
C GLY A 49 10.94 -8.13 -4.02
N SER A 50 11.52 -7.57 -5.09
CA SER A 50 11.32 -6.17 -5.49
C SER A 50 10.15 -5.96 -6.45
N ASN A 51 9.42 -7.02 -6.82
CA ASN A 51 8.32 -6.96 -7.77
C ASN A 51 6.98 -6.97 -7.03
N LEU A 52 6.06 -6.11 -7.49
CA LEU A 52 4.67 -6.10 -7.04
C LEU A 52 3.77 -6.49 -8.21
N SER A 53 2.88 -7.45 -7.99
CA SER A 53 1.92 -7.92 -8.97
C SER A 53 0.53 -8.09 -8.33
N GLY A 54 -0.46 -8.45 -9.15
CA GLY A 54 -1.83 -8.70 -8.71
C GLY A 54 -2.84 -7.85 -9.49
N TYR A 55 -3.92 -7.44 -8.82
CA TYR A 55 -5.00 -6.69 -9.46
C TYR A 55 -5.67 -5.72 -8.51
N VAL A 56 -6.30 -4.70 -9.09
CA VAL A 56 -7.16 -3.74 -8.42
C VAL A 56 -8.59 -3.98 -8.89
N SER A 57 -9.48 -4.33 -7.98
CA SER A 57 -10.90 -4.55 -8.25
C SER A 57 -11.73 -3.38 -7.73
N ASN A 58 -12.63 -2.87 -8.55
CA ASN A 58 -13.58 -1.81 -8.18
C ASN A 58 -14.92 -2.03 -8.92
N ALA A 59 -15.87 -1.11 -8.75
CA ALA A 59 -17.18 -1.20 -9.40
C ALA A 59 -17.15 -1.26 -10.95
N GLN A 60 -16.04 -0.88 -11.59
CA GLN A 60 -15.84 -0.98 -13.04
C GLN A 60 -15.19 -2.30 -13.48
N GLY A 61 -14.75 -3.15 -12.55
CA GLY A 61 -14.11 -4.44 -12.82
C GLY A 61 -12.67 -4.53 -12.29
N ASP A 62 -11.99 -5.59 -12.73
CA ASP A 62 -10.63 -5.93 -12.31
C ASP A 62 -9.61 -5.35 -13.29
N LEU A 63 -8.63 -4.64 -12.74
CA LEU A 63 -7.55 -3.99 -13.47
C LEU A 63 -6.23 -4.63 -13.05
N PRO A 64 -5.46 -5.23 -13.98
CA PRO A 64 -4.18 -5.82 -13.64
C PRO A 64 -3.19 -4.74 -13.21
N ILE A 65 -2.39 -5.08 -12.20
CA ILE A 65 -1.25 -4.28 -11.79
C ILE A 65 -0.12 -4.48 -12.80
N VAL A 66 0.41 -3.38 -13.33
CA VAL A 66 1.57 -3.35 -14.22
C VAL A 66 2.66 -2.46 -13.64
N GLU A 67 3.91 -2.72 -14.01
CA GLU A 67 5.08 -1.92 -13.58
C GLU A 67 5.22 -1.83 -12.04
N GLY A 68 4.77 -2.85 -11.32
CA GLY A 68 4.79 -2.86 -9.87
C GLY A 68 6.20 -3.10 -9.30
N LYS A 69 6.60 -2.24 -8.36
CA LYS A 69 7.90 -2.24 -7.71
C LYS A 69 7.76 -2.06 -6.20
N ILE A 70 8.64 -2.71 -5.46
CA ILE A 70 8.80 -2.59 -4.01
C ILE A 70 10.23 -2.14 -3.73
N ASP A 71 10.37 -1.07 -2.95
CA ASP A 71 11.64 -0.52 -2.49
C ASP A 71 11.56 -0.24 -0.99
N GLY A 72 12.01 -1.20 -0.19
CA GLY A 72 11.91 -1.16 1.26
C GLY A 72 10.45 -1.08 1.72
N ASP A 73 10.09 0.04 2.35
CA ASP A 73 8.74 0.32 2.84
C ASP A 73 7.85 1.01 1.79
N GLN A 74 8.40 1.38 0.63
CA GLN A 74 7.68 2.05 -0.45
C GLN A 74 7.32 1.05 -1.55
N PHE A 75 6.18 1.30 -2.20
CA PHE A 75 5.79 0.57 -3.39
C PHE A 75 5.12 1.49 -4.41
N SER A 76 5.23 1.12 -5.68
CA SER A 76 4.60 1.84 -6.77
C SER A 76 4.09 0.86 -7.80
N PHE A 77 2.98 1.18 -8.45
CA PHE A 77 2.46 0.39 -9.56
C PHE A 77 1.57 1.24 -10.46
N SER A 78 1.23 0.74 -11.65
CA SER A 78 0.24 1.33 -12.53
C SER A 78 -0.89 0.35 -12.77
N VAL A 79 -2.08 0.87 -13.12
CA VAL A 79 -3.13 0.07 -13.75
C VAL A 79 -3.47 0.68 -15.09
N VAL A 80 -3.84 -0.16 -16.06
CA VAL A 80 -4.30 0.30 -17.37
C VAL A 80 -5.81 0.37 -17.35
N ARG A 81 -6.38 1.55 -17.62
CA ARG A 81 -7.81 1.70 -17.89
C ARG A 81 -8.03 2.05 -19.35
N GLU A 82 -8.97 1.37 -19.97
CA GLU A 82 -9.49 1.73 -21.28
C GLU A 82 -10.48 2.90 -21.11
N GLN A 83 -10.16 4.06 -21.69
CA GLN A 83 -11.09 5.19 -21.78
C GLN A 83 -11.36 5.48 -23.26
N GLY A 84 -12.33 4.78 -23.83
CA GLY A 84 -12.68 4.92 -25.24
C GLY A 84 -11.69 4.18 -26.14
N ILE A 85 -10.99 4.91 -27.02
CA ILE A 85 -10.02 4.33 -27.99
C ILE A 85 -8.60 4.33 -27.41
N GLU A 86 -8.36 5.04 -26.30
CA GLU A 86 -7.02 5.23 -25.73
C GLU A 86 -6.87 4.50 -24.39
N GLU A 87 -5.75 3.81 -24.24
CA GLU A 87 -5.33 3.23 -22.96
C GLU A 87 -4.67 4.30 -22.09
N ARG A 88 -5.17 4.49 -20.86
CA ARG A 88 -4.54 5.38 -19.87
C ARG A 88 -3.94 4.55 -18.74
N LYS A 89 -2.62 4.68 -18.57
CA LYS A 89 -1.93 4.23 -17.34
C LYS A 89 -2.22 5.18 -16.19
N ILE A 90 -2.69 4.63 -15.08
CA ILE A 90 -2.94 5.38 -13.85
C ILE A 90 -1.90 4.93 -12.82
N PRO A 91 -0.95 5.80 -12.45
CA PRO A 91 0.09 5.48 -11.49
C PRO A 91 -0.45 5.56 -10.06
N TYR A 92 0.04 4.65 -9.21
CA TYR A 92 -0.20 4.55 -7.79
C TYR A 92 1.13 4.46 -7.05
N GLN A 93 1.20 5.09 -5.89
CA GLN A 93 2.31 5.01 -4.96
C GLN A 93 1.78 4.84 -3.55
N GLY A 94 2.48 4.07 -2.75
CA GLY A 94 2.14 3.83 -1.36
C GLY A 94 3.37 3.57 -0.53
N ARG A 95 3.19 3.68 0.78
CA ARG A 95 4.16 3.28 1.79
C ARG A 95 3.44 2.36 2.76
N VAL A 96 4.08 1.25 3.12
CA VAL A 96 3.62 0.37 4.19
C VAL A 96 4.01 1.02 5.52
N THR A 97 3.03 1.28 6.37
CA THR A 97 3.27 1.82 7.72
C THR A 97 2.57 0.92 8.74
N GLY A 98 3.31 0.39 9.70
CA GLY A 98 2.81 -0.48 10.77
C GLY A 98 3.65 -1.75 10.93
N ASP A 99 3.56 -2.37 12.13
CA ASP A 99 4.12 -3.68 12.49
C ASP A 99 2.98 -4.70 12.73
#